data_AF-A0A3Q2THG8-F1
#
_entry.id   AF-A0A3Q2THG8-F1
#
_cell.length_a   1.000
_cell.length_b   1.000
_cell.length_c   1.000
_cell.angle_alpha   90.00
_cell.angle_beta   90.00
_cell.angle_gamma   90.00
#
_symmetry.space_group_name_H-M   'P 1'
#
loop_
_entity.id
_entity.type
_entity.pdbx_description
1 polymer ?
#
loop_
_entity_poly.entity_id
_entity_poly.type
_entity_poly.pdbx_seq_one_letter_code
_entity_poly.pdbx_strand_id
1 'polypeptide(L)'
;MNKKRYFLDPPVVKDFLVKGERFTKWSETVPVTMKMDPKGFYVYWTNQSKETTFLDVATIRDTRTGKYAKLPKVIRNVFNLDFPDSNHLAKTLTIVTGPDMVNLTYHNFFASKEKVTQNWADDILAIAYNAARTNACRQVFLEKIYVRLSLHTNKDGKIPVKHIYKMFPADKKRVESALAAAHLPKGKVRNKSKIYD
;
A
#
# COMPACT_ATOMS: atom_id res chain seq x y z
N MET A 1 -41.15 21.20 -3.26
CA MET A 1 -40.34 20.34 -2.38
C MET A 1 -38.93 20.22 -2.98
N ASN A 2 -37.95 20.99 -2.49
CA ASN A 2 -36.55 20.86 -2.92
C ASN A 2 -35.95 19.60 -2.29
N LYS A 3 -35.96 18.47 -3.00
CA LYS A 3 -35.19 17.30 -2.58
C LYS A 3 -33.71 17.61 -2.78
N LYS A 4 -33.03 18.09 -1.72
CA LYS A 4 -31.56 18.15 -1.69
C LYS A 4 -31.04 16.75 -2.01
N ARG A 5 -30.35 16.60 -3.13
CA ARG A 5 -29.67 15.35 -3.47
C ARG A 5 -28.42 15.28 -2.60
N TYR A 6 -28.32 14.24 -1.80
CA TYR A 6 -27.12 13.95 -1.02
C TYR A 6 -26.20 13.09 -1.88
N PHE A 7 -24.94 13.51 -2.01
CA PHE A 7 -23.90 12.74 -2.69
C PHE A 7 -22.95 12.20 -1.64
N LEU A 8 -22.39 11.03 -1.92
CA LEU A 8 -21.31 10.48 -1.10
C LEU A 8 -20.01 11.12 -1.56
N ASP A 9 -19.24 11.66 -0.60
CA ASP A 9 -17.95 12.27 -0.90
C ASP A 9 -16.86 11.20 -1.12
N PRO A 10 -15.92 11.45 -2.06
CA PRO A 10 -14.75 10.60 -2.23
C PRO A 10 -13.89 10.61 -0.95
N PRO A 11 -13.06 9.56 -0.75
CA PRO A 11 -12.17 9.53 0.42
C PRO A 11 -11.17 10.69 0.37
N VAL A 12 -10.96 11.33 1.51
CA VAL A 12 -9.95 12.37 1.69
C VAL A 12 -8.70 11.75 2.28
N VAL A 13 -7.60 11.75 1.51
CA VAL A 13 -6.30 11.29 1.99
C VAL A 13 -5.56 12.46 2.63
N LYS A 14 -5.29 12.37 3.93
CA LYS A 14 -4.56 13.42 4.65
C LYS A 14 -3.07 13.41 4.29
N ASP A 15 -2.46 14.59 4.27
CA ASP A 15 -1.05 14.80 3.91
C ASP A 15 -0.06 13.91 4.66
N PHE A 16 -0.31 13.62 5.93
CA PHE A 16 0.61 12.80 6.72
C PHE A 16 0.70 11.36 6.21
N LEU A 17 -0.39 10.82 5.64
CA LEU A 17 -0.40 9.49 5.02
C LEU A 17 0.43 9.49 3.72
N VAL A 18 0.36 10.57 2.94
CA VAL A 18 1.10 10.72 1.67
C VAL A 18 2.60 10.97 1.92
N LYS A 19 2.92 11.85 2.87
CA LYS A 19 4.30 12.12 3.30
C LYS A 19 4.95 10.85 3.86
N GLY A 20 4.17 10.10 4.64
CA GLY A 20 4.54 8.82 5.21
C GLY A 20 5.19 8.95 6.58
N GLU A 21 5.33 7.80 7.24
CA GLU A 21 5.98 7.68 8.55
C GLU A 21 6.86 6.43 8.58
N ARG A 22 7.87 6.44 9.44
CA ARG A 22 8.77 5.30 9.65
C ARG A 22 8.14 4.33 10.64
N PHE A 23 8.16 3.06 10.25
CA PHE A 23 7.70 1.94 11.07
C PHE A 23 8.73 0.82 11.05
N THR A 24 8.65 -0.09 12.01
CA THR A 24 9.33 -1.39 11.98
C THR A 24 8.28 -2.48 11.77
N LYS A 25 8.40 -3.26 10.69
CA LYS A 25 7.52 -4.40 10.42
C LYS A 25 7.99 -5.58 11.26
N TRP A 26 7.15 -6.07 12.15
CA TRP A 26 7.55 -7.00 13.20
C TRP A 26 8.07 -8.36 12.68
N SER A 27 7.51 -8.91 11.60
CA SER A 27 7.78 -10.30 11.15
C SER A 27 9.19 -10.47 10.60
N GLU A 28 9.77 -9.37 10.13
CA GLU A 28 11.12 -9.31 9.58
C GLU A 28 12.03 -8.47 10.46
N THR A 29 11.48 -7.79 11.48
CA THR A 29 12.16 -6.73 12.25
C THR A 29 12.84 -5.68 11.36
N VAL A 30 12.28 -5.45 10.16
CA VAL A 30 12.86 -4.55 9.16
C VAL A 30 12.20 -3.17 9.27
N PRO A 31 12.99 -2.08 9.30
CA PRO A 31 12.44 -0.74 9.21
C PRO A 31 11.93 -0.46 7.79
N VAL A 32 10.75 0.14 7.71
CA VAL A 32 10.06 0.49 6.47
C VAL A 32 9.54 1.92 6.55
N THR A 33 9.42 2.56 5.40
CA THR A 33 8.67 3.83 5.29
C THR A 33 7.30 3.51 4.71
N MET A 34 6.25 3.68 5.52
CA MET A 34 4.86 3.44 5.12
C MET A 34 4.25 4.73 4.58
N LYS A 35 3.44 4.62 3.53
CA LYS A 35 2.74 5.69 2.83
C LYS A 35 1.38 5.23 2.34
N MET A 36 0.51 6.18 2.02
CA MET A 36 -0.67 5.96 1.20
C MET A 36 -0.56 6.78 -0.08
N ASP A 37 -1.06 6.25 -1.20
CA ASP A 37 -1.14 7.07 -2.41
C ASP A 37 -2.19 8.19 -2.25
N PRO A 38 -2.05 9.33 -2.94
CA PRO A 38 -2.96 10.48 -2.78
C PRO A 38 -4.44 10.20 -3.08
N LYS A 39 -4.77 9.09 -3.75
CA LYS A 39 -6.15 8.70 -4.08
C LYS A 39 -6.71 7.64 -3.12
N GLY A 40 -5.90 7.13 -2.19
CA GLY A 40 -6.33 6.22 -1.14
C GLY A 40 -6.57 4.79 -1.61
N PHE A 41 -5.92 4.35 -2.69
CA PHE A 41 -6.09 2.99 -3.22
C PHE A 41 -5.21 1.96 -2.51
N TYR A 42 -4.02 2.36 -2.07
CA TYR A 42 -2.98 1.51 -1.54
C TYR A 42 -2.31 2.15 -0.34
N VAL A 43 -2.23 1.38 0.74
CA VAL A 43 -1.18 1.56 1.74
C VAL A 43 0.03 0.77 1.25
N TYR A 44 1.20 1.38 1.22
CA TYR A 44 2.41 0.71 0.75
C TYR A 44 3.59 1.07 1.62
N TRP A 45 4.59 0.19 1.65
CA TRP A 45 5.80 0.44 2.42
C TRP A 45 7.03 -0.05 1.67
N THR A 46 8.10 0.72 1.81
CA THR A 46 9.38 0.44 1.17
C THR A 46 10.43 0.14 2.23
N ASN A 47 11.13 -0.98 2.08
CA ASN A 47 12.24 -1.36 2.96
C ASN A 47 13.57 -0.71 2.54
N GLN A 48 14.63 -0.94 3.30
CA GLN A 48 15.96 -0.39 3.00
C GLN A 48 16.53 -0.87 1.65
N SER A 49 16.17 -2.08 1.21
CA SER A 49 16.54 -2.66 -0.08
C SER A 49 15.77 -2.07 -1.27
N LYS A 50 14.95 -1.04 -1.05
CA LYS A 50 14.06 -0.41 -2.04
C LYS A 50 12.99 -1.34 -2.61
N GLU A 51 12.71 -2.45 -1.93
CA GLU A 51 11.57 -3.28 -2.25
C GLU A 51 10.31 -2.66 -1.66
N THR A 52 9.26 -2.56 -2.49
CA THR A 52 7.98 -1.97 -2.09
C THR A 52 6.91 -3.03 -2.04
N THR A 53 6.33 -3.21 -0.86
CA THR A 53 5.12 -4.00 -0.67
C THR A 53 3.92 -3.07 -0.70
N PHE A 54 2.82 -3.57 -1.22
CA PHE A 54 1.58 -2.81 -1.31
C PHE A 54 0.43 -3.62 -0.78
N LEU A 55 -0.45 -2.93 -0.07
CA LEU A 55 -1.68 -3.42 0.49
C LEU A 55 -2.83 -2.68 -0.17
N ASP A 56 -3.73 -3.43 -0.79
CA ASP A 56 -4.94 -2.87 -1.37
C ASP A 56 -5.90 -2.42 -0.26
N VAL A 57 -6.25 -1.15 -0.22
CA VAL A 57 -7.14 -0.60 0.81
C VAL A 57 -8.52 -1.27 0.77
N ALA A 58 -8.97 -1.72 -0.39
CA ALA A 58 -10.26 -2.41 -0.55
C ALA A 58 -10.30 -3.80 0.12
N THR A 59 -9.15 -4.36 0.51
CA THR A 59 -9.10 -5.65 1.23
C THR A 59 -8.96 -5.48 2.74
N ILE A 60 -8.84 -4.24 3.23
CA ILE A 60 -8.74 -3.94 4.65
C ILE A 60 -10.09 -4.22 5.32
N ARG A 61 -10.03 -4.94 6.44
CA ARG A 61 -11.17 -5.31 7.28
C ARG A 61 -11.19 -4.55 8.60
N ASP A 62 -10.01 -4.18 9.10
CA ASP A 62 -9.88 -3.53 10.39
C ASP A 62 -8.49 -2.91 10.54
N THR A 63 -8.37 -1.93 11.43
CA THR A 63 -7.09 -1.34 11.86
C THR A 63 -7.10 -1.18 13.37
N ARG A 64 -6.03 -1.58 14.04
CA ARG A 64 -5.98 -1.64 15.50
C ARG A 64 -4.71 -1.02 16.04
N THR A 65 -4.81 -0.41 17.21
CA THR A 65 -3.71 0.25 17.91
C THR A 65 -3.68 -0.16 19.38
N GLY A 66 -2.59 0.18 20.08
CA GLY A 66 -2.49 0.00 21.52
C GLY A 66 -2.72 -1.44 21.95
N LYS A 67 -3.59 -1.62 22.95
CA LYS A 67 -3.98 -2.92 23.49
C LYS A 67 -4.76 -3.81 22.51
N TYR A 68 -5.33 -3.24 21.44
CA TYR A 68 -6.09 -3.98 20.43
C TYR A 68 -5.20 -4.46 19.27
N ALA A 69 -4.02 -3.86 19.10
CA ALA A 69 -3.05 -4.32 18.12
C ALA A 69 -2.47 -5.68 18.54
N LYS A 70 -2.03 -6.47 17.56
CA LYS A 70 -1.29 -7.71 17.86
C LYS A 70 0.11 -7.37 18.37
N LEU A 71 0.44 -7.95 19.52
CA LEU A 71 1.78 -7.86 20.11
C LEU A 71 2.61 -9.11 19.81
N PRO A 72 3.92 -8.98 19.54
CA PRO A 72 4.78 -10.13 19.32
C PRO A 72 4.89 -10.98 20.59
N LYS A 73 4.86 -12.30 20.41
CA LYS A 73 5.06 -13.26 21.50
C LYS A 73 6.53 -13.61 21.71
N VAL A 74 7.32 -13.67 20.63
CA VAL A 74 8.72 -14.17 20.66
C VAL A 74 9.74 -13.03 20.70
N ILE A 75 9.51 -11.97 19.92
CA ILE A 75 10.48 -10.86 19.74
C ILE A 75 10.18 -9.67 20.67
N ARG A 76 9.74 -9.96 21.90
CA ARG A 76 9.29 -8.94 22.86
C ARG A 76 10.40 -7.98 23.27
N ASN A 77 11.59 -8.52 23.52
CA ASN A 77 12.78 -7.76 23.90
C ASN A 77 13.22 -6.75 22.82
N VAL A 78 13.04 -7.09 21.53
CA VAL A 78 13.42 -6.20 20.40
C VAL A 78 12.63 -4.88 20.42
N PHE A 79 11.42 -4.92 20.96
CA PHE A 79 10.53 -3.76 21.06
C PHE A 79 10.37 -3.25 22.49
N ASN A 80 11.27 -3.67 23.40
CA ASN A 80 11.26 -3.32 24.82
C ASN A 80 9.89 -3.56 25.49
N LEU A 81 9.14 -4.60 25.07
CA LEU A 81 7.78 -4.85 25.57
C LEU A 81 7.73 -5.32 27.03
N ASP A 82 8.87 -5.76 27.57
CA ASP A 82 8.98 -6.30 28.92
C ASP A 82 9.52 -5.26 29.92
N PHE A 83 9.75 -4.02 29.48
CA PHE A 83 10.17 -2.92 30.35
C PHE A 83 8.94 -2.17 30.92
N PRO A 84 8.85 -1.97 32.25
CA PRO A 84 7.69 -1.34 32.89
C PRO A 84 7.38 0.08 32.39
N ASP A 85 8.41 0.84 32.01
CA ASP A 85 8.29 2.25 31.61
C ASP A 85 8.15 2.46 30.09
N SER A 86 8.11 1.39 29.29
CA SER A 86 8.11 1.56 27.84
C SER A 86 6.70 1.87 27.31
N ASN A 87 6.55 3.00 26.62
CA ASN A 87 5.30 3.42 25.97
C ASN A 87 5.06 2.72 24.61
N HIS A 88 5.40 1.43 24.52
CA HIS A 88 5.41 0.68 23.25
C HIS A 88 4.00 0.47 22.68
N LEU A 89 2.98 0.36 23.54
CA LEU A 89 1.58 0.25 23.09
C LEU A 89 1.14 1.49 22.30
N ALA A 90 1.61 2.69 22.65
CA ALA A 90 1.30 3.90 21.89
C ALA A 90 1.94 3.94 20.49
N LYS A 91 2.79 2.95 20.17
CA LYS A 91 3.50 2.81 18.89
C LYS A 91 3.00 1.63 18.07
N THR A 92 2.09 0.79 18.56
CA THR A 92 1.62 -0.40 17.83
C THR A 92 0.52 -0.07 16.82
N LEU A 93 0.63 -0.64 15.63
CA LEU A 93 -0.37 -0.60 14.57
C LEU A 93 -0.51 -1.99 13.96
N THR A 94 -1.74 -2.49 13.87
CA THR A 94 -2.11 -3.70 13.14
C THR A 94 -3.10 -3.35 12.05
N ILE A 95 -2.79 -3.68 10.80
CA ILE A 95 -3.74 -3.61 9.68
C ILE A 95 -4.20 -5.03 9.37
N VAL A 96 -5.51 -5.26 9.41
CA VAL A 96 -6.13 -6.56 9.13
C VAL A 96 -6.71 -6.54 7.73
N THR A 97 -6.38 -7.53 6.93
CA THR A 97 -6.85 -7.66 5.54
C THR A 97 -7.38 -9.05 5.27
N GLY A 98 -8.29 -9.22 4.32
CA GLY A 98 -8.76 -10.55 3.93
C GLY A 98 -9.81 -10.52 2.81
N PRO A 99 -9.90 -11.57 1.98
CA PRO A 99 -10.95 -11.69 0.97
C PRO A 99 -12.35 -11.87 1.60
N ASP A 100 -12.42 -12.36 2.83
CA ASP A 100 -13.65 -12.58 3.59
C ASP A 100 -13.41 -12.40 5.11
N MET A 101 -14.40 -12.73 5.93
CA MET A 101 -14.38 -12.55 7.39
C MET A 101 -13.57 -13.62 8.14
N VAL A 102 -13.11 -14.67 7.46
CA VAL A 102 -12.42 -15.82 8.06
C VAL A 102 -10.94 -15.81 7.67
N ASN A 103 -10.65 -15.61 6.40
CA ASN A 103 -9.31 -15.67 5.81
C ASN A 103 -8.55 -14.35 6.04
N LEU A 104 -8.17 -14.08 7.29
CA LEU A 104 -7.57 -12.82 7.70
C LEU A 104 -6.03 -12.88 7.77
N THR A 105 -5.39 -11.88 7.18
CA THR A 105 -3.95 -11.59 7.29
C THR A 105 -3.72 -10.36 8.16
N TYR A 106 -2.72 -10.41 9.03
CA TYR A 106 -2.40 -9.35 9.99
C TYR A 106 -1.03 -8.75 9.70
N HIS A 107 -1.00 -7.48 9.35
CA HIS A 107 0.23 -6.72 9.11
C HIS A 107 0.51 -5.86 10.33
N ASN A 108 1.59 -6.16 11.06
CA ASN A 108 1.87 -5.52 12.35
C ASN A 108 3.15 -4.70 12.31
N PHE A 109 3.05 -3.51 12.87
CA PHE A 109 4.03 -2.44 12.78
C PHE A 109 4.22 -1.75 14.12
N PHE A 110 5.43 -1.26 14.34
CA PHE A 110 5.77 -0.33 15.41
C PHE A 110 6.18 1.01 14.81
N ALA A 111 5.47 2.08 15.11
CA ALA A 111 5.85 3.42 14.68
C ALA A 111 7.15 3.87 15.35
N SER A 112 7.98 4.60 14.63
CA SER A 112 9.17 5.24 15.22
C SER A 112 8.79 6.38 16.17
N LYS A 113 7.70 7.09 15.88
CA LYS A 113 7.19 8.20 16.70
C LYS A 113 5.99 7.77 17.54
N GLU A 114 5.82 8.41 18.68
CA GLU A 114 4.63 8.25 19.52
C GLU A 114 3.43 8.98 18.93
N LYS A 115 2.22 8.53 19.31
CA LYS A 115 0.94 9.20 19.01
C LYS A 115 0.60 9.34 17.52
N VAL A 116 1.30 8.64 16.62
CA VAL A 116 0.97 8.61 15.18
C VAL A 116 0.01 7.47 14.82
N THR A 117 0.08 6.34 15.51
CA THR A 117 -0.62 5.11 15.11
C THR A 117 -2.14 5.24 15.14
N GLN A 118 -2.69 6.02 16.07
CA GLN A 118 -4.13 6.26 16.17
C GLN A 118 -4.66 6.95 14.92
N ASN A 119 -4.08 8.09 14.54
CA ASN A 119 -4.46 8.82 13.33
C ASN A 119 -4.30 7.94 12.08
N TRP A 120 -3.21 7.16 12.00
CA TRP A 120 -3.00 6.22 10.89
C TRP A 120 -4.10 5.15 10.82
N ALA A 121 -4.46 4.52 11.94
CA ALA A 121 -5.52 3.51 11.98
C ALA A 121 -6.87 4.12 11.57
N ASP A 122 -7.28 5.20 12.22
CA ASP A 122 -8.58 5.83 12.01
C ASP A 122 -8.76 6.29 10.55
N ASP A 123 -7.74 6.96 9.99
CA ASP A 123 -7.83 7.48 8.63
C ASP A 123 -7.71 6.38 7.56
N ILE A 124 -6.91 5.33 7.79
CA ILE A 124 -6.89 4.16 6.89
C ILE A 124 -8.27 3.48 6.88
N LEU A 125 -8.87 3.27 8.06
CA LEU A 125 -10.16 2.58 8.17
C LEU A 125 -11.30 3.39 7.54
N ALA A 126 -11.32 4.71 7.76
CA ALA A 126 -12.28 5.61 7.15
C ALA A 126 -12.23 5.56 5.62
N ILE A 127 -11.03 5.46 5.04
CA ILE A 127 -10.84 5.33 3.59
C ILE A 127 -11.27 3.94 3.11
N ALA A 128 -10.91 2.88 3.83
CA ALA A 128 -11.29 1.50 3.50
C ALA A 128 -12.81 1.30 3.45
N TYR A 129 -13.54 1.97 4.34
CA TYR A 129 -15.00 1.89 4.44
C TYR A 129 -15.75 3.07 3.79
N ASN A 130 -15.07 3.88 2.96
CA ASN A 130 -15.72 4.98 2.25
C ASN A 130 -16.73 4.44 1.21
N ALA A 131 -18.01 4.75 1.42
CA ALA A 131 -19.10 4.25 0.57
C ALA A 131 -19.02 4.73 -0.89
N ALA A 132 -18.51 5.94 -1.15
CA ALA A 132 -18.34 6.44 -2.52
C ALA A 132 -17.28 5.62 -3.28
N ARG A 133 -16.23 5.15 -2.60
CA ARG A 133 -15.15 4.35 -3.20
C ARG A 133 -15.61 2.97 -3.59
N THR A 134 -16.36 2.28 -2.72
CA THR A 134 -16.88 0.95 -3.00
C THR A 134 -17.82 0.93 -4.21
N ASN A 135 -18.52 2.05 -4.47
CA ASN A 135 -19.48 2.19 -5.58
C ASN A 135 -18.95 3.02 -6.75
N ALA A 136 -17.63 3.20 -6.85
CA ALA A 136 -17.03 4.03 -7.88
C ALA A 136 -17.19 3.45 -9.29
N CYS A 137 -17.14 4.31 -10.32
CA CYS A 137 -17.26 3.86 -11.71
C CYS A 137 -16.00 3.12 -12.19
N ARG A 138 -16.11 2.43 -13.35
CA ARG A 138 -15.00 1.66 -13.95
C ARG A 138 -13.72 2.49 -14.11
N GLN A 139 -13.84 3.76 -14.47
CA GLN A 139 -12.70 4.66 -14.68
C GLN A 139 -11.81 4.76 -13.44
N VAL A 140 -12.42 4.80 -12.25
CA VAL A 140 -11.68 4.85 -10.98
C VAL A 140 -10.84 3.59 -10.77
N PHE A 141 -11.36 2.42 -11.12
CA PHE A 141 -10.61 1.16 -10.97
C PHE A 141 -9.52 1.00 -12.04
N LEU A 142 -9.69 1.57 -13.24
CA LEU A 142 -8.61 1.67 -14.23
C LEU A 142 -7.50 2.61 -13.73
N GLU A 143 -7.88 3.73 -13.11
CA GLU A 143 -6.94 4.64 -12.48
C GLU A 143 -6.18 4.00 -11.32
N LYS A 144 -6.84 3.17 -10.50
CA LYS A 144 -6.18 2.37 -9.46
C LYS A 144 -5.07 1.48 -10.03
N ILE A 145 -5.32 0.82 -11.17
CA ILE A 145 -4.31 0.02 -11.88
C ILE A 145 -3.12 0.91 -12.31
N TYR A 146 -3.40 2.08 -12.88
CA TYR A 146 -2.38 3.05 -13.28
C TYR A 146 -1.53 3.54 -12.09
N VAL A 147 -2.16 3.90 -10.97
CA VAL A 147 -1.47 4.29 -9.73
C VAL A 147 -0.55 3.17 -9.26
N ARG A 148 -1.04 1.92 -9.28
CA ARG A 148 -0.22 0.78 -8.85
C ARG A 148 1.03 0.60 -9.70
N LEU A 149 0.91 0.70 -11.02
CA LEU A 149 2.04 0.59 -11.93
C LEU A 149 3.02 1.76 -11.75
N SER A 150 2.50 2.97 -11.58
CA SER A 150 3.29 4.20 -11.43
C SER A 150 4.06 4.27 -10.11
N LEU A 151 3.57 3.64 -9.06
CA LEU A 151 4.28 3.52 -7.78
C LEU A 151 5.31 2.37 -7.78
N HIS A 152 5.16 1.37 -8.65
CA HIS A 152 6.02 0.19 -8.65
C HIS A 152 7.19 0.31 -9.63
N THR A 153 8.05 1.29 -9.37
CA THR A 153 9.19 1.65 -10.20
C THR A 153 10.50 0.95 -9.81
N ASN A 154 11.50 0.98 -10.69
CA ASN A 154 12.86 0.59 -10.37
C ASN A 154 13.61 1.73 -9.62
N LYS A 155 14.90 1.52 -9.34
CA LYS A 155 15.76 2.52 -8.68
C LYS A 155 15.88 3.84 -9.46
N ASP A 156 15.66 3.81 -10.78
CA ASP A 156 15.68 4.99 -11.66
C ASP A 156 14.31 5.67 -11.80
N GLY A 157 13.30 5.23 -11.04
CA GLY A 157 11.95 5.77 -11.13
C GLY A 157 11.17 5.34 -12.39
N LYS A 158 11.67 4.36 -13.16
CA LYS A 158 11.01 3.85 -14.37
C LYS A 158 10.11 2.66 -14.04
N ILE A 159 8.97 2.55 -14.73
CA ILE A 159 8.06 1.41 -14.60
C ILE A 159 8.65 0.20 -15.35
N PRO A 160 8.99 -0.91 -14.67
CA PRO A 160 9.47 -2.10 -15.33
C PRO A 160 8.36 -2.77 -16.15
N VAL A 161 8.59 -3.06 -17.43
CA VAL A 161 7.63 -3.73 -18.32
C VAL A 161 7.11 -5.05 -17.73
N LYS A 162 7.97 -5.78 -16.99
CA LYS A 162 7.59 -6.99 -16.25
C LYS A 162 6.41 -6.78 -15.29
N HIS A 163 6.24 -5.59 -14.72
CA HIS A 163 5.12 -5.29 -13.81
C HIS A 163 3.81 -5.12 -14.58
N ILE A 164 3.86 -4.61 -15.82
CA ILE A 164 2.69 -4.53 -16.70
C ILE A 164 2.23 -5.93 -17.08
N TYR A 165 3.15 -6.84 -17.44
CA TYR A 165 2.81 -8.23 -17.72
C TYR A 165 2.18 -8.95 -16.52
N LYS A 166 2.70 -8.71 -15.31
CA LYS A 166 2.10 -9.26 -14.08
C LYS A 166 0.70 -8.71 -13.79
N MET A 167 0.43 -7.45 -14.17
CA MET A 167 -0.87 -6.82 -14.00
C MET A 167 -1.92 -7.39 -14.96
N PHE A 168 -1.51 -7.77 -16.17
CA PHE A 168 -2.38 -8.31 -17.22
C PHE A 168 -1.91 -9.71 -17.66
N PRO A 169 -2.04 -10.73 -16.80
CA PRO A 169 -1.43 -12.05 -17.03
C PRO A 169 -2.15 -12.89 -18.10
N ALA A 170 -3.40 -12.53 -18.45
CA ALA A 170 -4.27 -13.35 -19.29
C ALA A 170 -3.73 -13.55 -20.72
N ASP A 171 -3.13 -12.52 -21.33
CA ASP A 171 -2.59 -12.59 -22.68
C ASP A 171 -1.41 -11.65 -22.86
N LYS A 172 -0.20 -12.20 -22.73
CA LYS A 172 1.05 -11.45 -22.86
C LYS A 172 1.24 -10.85 -24.26
N LYS A 173 0.84 -11.55 -25.33
CA LYS A 173 1.03 -11.07 -26.71
C LYS A 173 0.17 -9.84 -26.97
N ARG A 174 -1.07 -9.83 -26.47
CA ARG A 174 -1.94 -8.65 -26.54
C ARG A 174 -1.38 -7.47 -25.77
N VAL A 175 -0.77 -7.69 -24.60
CA VAL A 175 -0.09 -6.62 -23.85
C VAL A 175 1.10 -6.06 -24.63
N GLU A 176 1.92 -6.91 -25.25
CA GLU A 176 3.04 -6.48 -26.11
C GLU A 176 2.58 -5.65 -27.31
N SER A 177 1.49 -6.06 -27.97
CA SER A 177 0.89 -5.31 -29.07
C SER A 177 0.34 -3.96 -28.62
N ALA A 178 -0.33 -3.90 -27.47
CA ALA A 178 -0.84 -2.64 -26.91
C ALA A 178 0.28 -1.67 -26.53
N LEU A 179 1.37 -2.15 -25.92
CA LEU A 179 2.55 -1.35 -25.63
C LEU A 179 3.18 -0.79 -26.91
N ALA A 180 3.32 -1.63 -27.95
CA ALA A 180 3.86 -1.20 -29.24
C ALA A 180 2.99 -0.14 -29.92
N ALA A 181 1.66 -0.32 -29.91
CA ALA A 181 0.71 0.63 -30.47
C ALA A 181 0.75 2.00 -29.74
N ALA A 182 1.12 2.00 -28.46
CA ALA A 182 1.34 3.20 -27.67
C ALA A 182 2.79 3.75 -27.76
N HIS A 183 3.63 3.19 -28.64
CA HIS A 183 5.05 3.55 -28.78
C HIS A 183 5.87 3.37 -27.49
N LEU A 184 5.52 2.39 -26.65
CA LEU A 184 6.20 2.05 -25.41
C LEU A 184 7.10 0.81 -25.55
N PRO A 185 8.16 0.67 -24.71
CA PRO A 185 9.01 -0.50 -24.70
C PRO A 185 8.25 -1.80 -24.35
N LYS A 186 8.49 -2.89 -25.09
CA LYS A 186 7.81 -4.20 -24.91
C LYS A 186 8.72 -5.36 -24.48
N GLY A 187 9.81 -5.11 -23.74
CA GLY A 187 10.73 -6.15 -23.27
C GLY A 187 12.13 -5.60 -23.01
N LYS A 188 13.11 -6.47 -22.72
CA LYS A 188 14.51 -6.03 -22.62
C LYS A 188 14.93 -5.47 -23.98
N VAL A 189 15.27 -4.18 -24.02
CA VAL A 189 16.11 -3.63 -25.09
C VAL A 189 17.43 -4.38 -25.00
N ARG A 190 17.61 -5.41 -25.82
CA ARG A 190 18.93 -5.96 -26.09
C ARG A 190 19.62 -4.84 -26.84
N ASN A 191 20.50 -4.08 -26.18
CA ASN A 191 21.41 -3.20 -26.87
C ASN A 191 22.14 -4.08 -27.88
N LYS A 192 21.72 -4.02 -29.15
CA LYS A 192 22.57 -4.42 -30.26
C LYS A 192 23.60 -3.30 -30.35
N SER A 193 24.64 -3.38 -29.52
CA SER A 193 25.90 -2.75 -29.85
C SER A 193 26.26 -3.31 -31.22
N LYS A 194 26.16 -2.46 -32.24
CA LYS A 194 26.82 -2.67 -33.52
C LYS A 194 28.30 -2.80 -33.18
N ILE A 195 28.80 -4.03 -33.13
CA ILE A 195 30.21 -4.27 -33.37
C ILE A 195 30.31 -4.25 -34.89
N TYR A 196 30.90 -3.15 -35.37
CA TYR A 196 31.43 -3.09 -36.73
C TYR A 196 32.56 -4.11 -36.82
N ASP A 197 32.47 -4.98 -37.82
CA ASP A 197 33.62 -5.46 -38.59
C ASP A 197 33.32 -5.10 -40.05
#